data_AF-A0A5F0LM95-F1
#
_entry.id   AF-A0A5F0LM95-F1
#
_cell.length_a   1.000
_cell.length_b   1.000
_cell.length_c   1.000
_cell.angle_alpha   90.00
_cell.angle_beta   90.00
_cell.angle_gamma   90.00
#
_symmetry.space_group_name_H-M   'P 1'
#
loop_
_entity.id
_entity.type
_entity.pdbx_description
1 polymer ?
#
loop_
_entity_poly.entity_id
_entity_poly.type
_entity_poly.pdbx_seq_one_letter_code
_entity_poly.pdbx_strand_id
1 'polypeptide(L)' 'MIFIKDGNLIRGVRIFLILAGIGAIYIAVRFVTPPSALGIMLIFIGIVLTAIGGYASRAAMLGLKPFGSSYQKARKSYD' A
#
# COMPACT_ATOMS: atom_id res chain seq x y z
N MET A 1 -2.27 -4.86 -16.50
CA MET A 1 -2.00 -5.47 -15.17
C MET A 1 -3.26 -5.37 -14.33
N ILE A 2 -3.73 -6.47 -13.74
CA ILE A 2 -5.01 -6.51 -12.99
C ILE A 2 -5.03 -5.55 -11.77
N PHE A 3 -3.89 -5.29 -11.15
CA PHE A 3 -3.80 -4.53 -9.89
C PHE A 3 -3.48 -3.03 -10.06
N ILE A 4 -2.99 -2.61 -11.23
CA ILE A 4 -2.58 -1.23 -11.52
C ILE A 4 -3.44 -0.69 -12.66
N LYS A 5 -4.15 0.40 -12.41
CA LYS A 5 -4.96 1.13 -13.39
C LYS A 5 -4.60 2.60 -13.36
N ASP A 6 -4.39 3.18 -14.54
CA ASP A 6 -4.06 4.60 -14.71
C ASP A 6 -2.81 5.05 -13.93
N GLY A 7 -1.82 4.15 -13.76
CA GLY A 7 -0.57 4.45 -13.06
C GLY A 7 -0.68 4.50 -11.53
N ASN A 8 -1.77 3.97 -10.96
CA ASN A 8 -1.92 3.77 -9.52
C ASN A 8 -2.57 2.40 -9.24
N LEU A 9 -2.53 1.93 -8.00
CA LEU A 9 -3.29 0.77 -7.55
C LEU A 9 -4.79 1.04 -7.70
N ILE A 10 -5.53 0.04 -8.17
CA ILE A 10 -7.00 0.14 -8.25
C ILE A 10 -7.61 0.38 -6.86
N ARG A 11 -8.74 1.11 -6.81
CA ARG A 11 -9.39 1.49 -5.54
C ARG A 11 -9.60 0.29 -4.60
N GLY A 12 -10.05 -0.84 -5.14
CA GLY A 12 -10.27 -2.07 -4.38
C GLY A 12 -9.00 -2.59 -3.70
N VAL A 13 -7.86 -2.62 -4.42
CA VAL A 13 -6.57 -3.07 -3.87
C VAL A 13 -6.08 -2.13 -2.78
N ARG A 14 -6.24 -0.81 -2.94
CA ARG A 14 -5.84 0.16 -1.90
C ARG A 14 -6.62 -0.05 -0.61
N ILE A 15 -7.95 -0.21 -0.71
CA ILE A 15 -8.81 -0.46 0.45
C ILE A 15 -8.48 -1.80 1.08
N PHE A 16 -8.30 -2.85 0.27
CA PHE A 16 -7.94 -4.17 0.75
C PHE A 16 -6.63 -4.17 1.53
N LEU A 17 -5.57 -3.50 1.02
CA LEU A 17 -4.29 -3.40 1.72
C LEU A 17 -4.41 -2.72 3.09
N ILE A 18 -5.24 -1.68 3.20
CA ILE A 18 -5.51 -0.99 4.47
C ILE A 18 -6.22 -1.94 5.44
N LEU A 19 -7.29 -2.60 5.00
CA LEU A 19 -8.07 -3.50 5.85
C LEU A 19 -7.27 -4.75 6.26
N ALA A 20 -6.50 -5.33 5.34
CA ALA A 20 -5.62 -6.45 5.62
C ALA A 20 -4.52 -6.07 6.62
N GLY A 21 -3.94 -4.88 6.49
CA GLY A 21 -2.93 -4.39 7.41
C GLY A 21 -3.47 -4.15 8.83
N ILE A 22 -4.64 -3.51 8.94
CA ILE A 22 -5.34 -3.32 10.23
C ILE A 22 -5.71 -4.69 10.84
N GLY A 23 -6.23 -5.61 10.02
CA GLY A 23 -6.57 -6.96 10.45
C GLY A 23 -5.36 -7.73 10.97
N ALA A 24 -4.20 -7.62 10.30
CA ALA A 24 -2.96 -8.24 10.75
C ALA A 24 -2.51 -7.70 12.13
N ILE A 25 -2.57 -6.38 12.33
CA ILE A 25 -2.24 -5.76 13.62
C ILE A 25 -3.21 -6.25 14.70
N TYR A 26 -4.52 -6.26 14.42
CA TYR A 26 -5.53 -6.76 15.36
C TYR A 26 -5.27 -8.21 15.74
N ILE A 27 -4.97 -9.07 14.76
CA ILE A 27 -4.68 -10.48 15.00
C ILE A 27 -3.42 -10.64 15.86
N ALA A 28 -2.37 -9.89 15.56
CA ALA A 28 -1.12 -9.92 16.31
C ALA A 28 -1.33 -9.57 17.78
N VAL A 29 -2.04 -8.47 18.04
CA VAL A 29 -2.29 -7.98 19.39
C VAL A 29 -3.24 -8.89 20.16
N ARG A 30 -4.29 -9.41 19.50
CA ARG A 30 -5.35 -10.17 20.18
C ARG A 30 -5.03 -11.65 20.36
N PHE A 31 -4.38 -12.30 19.40
CA PHE A 31 -4.23 -13.75 19.38
C PHE A 31 -2.78 -14.23 19.50
N VAL A 32 -1.80 -13.42 19.06
CA VAL A 32 -0.38 -13.84 19.04
C VAL A 32 0.37 -13.40 20.31
N THR A 33 -0.25 -12.53 21.13
CA THR A 33 0.15 -12.06 22.47
C THR A 33 1.62 -11.60 22.57
N PRO A 34 1.90 -10.28 22.60
CA PRO A 34 3.26 -9.79 22.86
C PRO A 34 3.79 -10.20 24.25
N PRO A 35 5.10 -10.47 24.41
CA PRO A 35 6.15 -10.32 23.41
C PRO A 35 6.52 -11.66 22.78
N SER A 36 6.02 -11.91 21.57
CA SER A 36 6.47 -13.01 20.71
C SER A 36 7.05 -12.44 19.42
N ALA A 37 8.17 -12.99 18.95
CA ALA A 37 8.83 -12.52 17.72
C ALA A 37 7.87 -12.54 16.51
N LEU A 38 7.01 -13.57 16.44
CA LEU A 38 5.95 -13.66 15.44
C LEU A 38 4.93 -12.52 15.56
N GLY A 39 4.46 -12.19 16.76
CA GLY A 39 3.51 -11.09 16.96
C GLY A 39 4.09 -9.75 16.53
N ILE A 40 5.34 -9.48 16.89
CA ILE A 40 6.06 -8.26 16.49
C ILE A 40 6.19 -8.19 14.96
N MET A 41 6.62 -9.28 14.32
CA MET A 41 6.74 -9.36 12.86
C MET A 41 5.40 -9.10 12.17
N LEU A 42 4.31 -9.68 12.68
CA LEU A 42 2.96 -9.52 12.13
C LEU A 42 2.46 -8.07 12.23
N ILE A 43 2.79 -7.37 13.32
CA ILE A 43 2.50 -5.93 13.49
C ILE A 43 3.24 -5.12 12.42
N PHE A 44 4.54 -5.36 12.21
CA PHE A 44 5.31 -4.64 11.20
C PHE A 44 4.78 -4.87 9.78
N ILE A 45 4.41 -6.12 9.45
CA ILE A 45 3.77 -6.43 8.17
C ILE A 45 2.46 -5.64 8.03
N GLY A 46 1.63 -5.62 9.07
CA GLY A 46 0.37 -4.88 9.06
C GLY A 46 0.56 -3.36 8.87
N ILE A 47 1.59 -2.77 9.49
CA ILE A 47 1.96 -1.37 9.29
C ILE A 47 2.36 -1.11 7.83
N VAL A 48 3.23 -1.94 7.25
CA VAL A 48 3.69 -1.78 5.86
C VAL A 48 2.52 -1.89 4.89
N LEU A 49 1.64 -2.87 5.04
CA LEU A 49 0.45 -3.04 4.19
C LEU A 49 -0.46 -1.82 4.26
N THR A 50 -0.75 -1.35 5.48
CA THR A 50 -1.58 -0.16 5.71
C THR A 50 -0.95 1.08 5.09
N ALA A 51 0.36 1.26 5.25
CA ALA A 51 1.10 2.38 4.69
C ALA A 51 1.03 2.38 3.15
N ILE A 52 1.28 1.25 2.49
CA ILE A 52 1.22 1.15 1.02
C ILE A 52 -0.18 1.53 0.52
N GLY A 53 -1.24 0.94 1.10
CA GLY A 53 -2.61 1.24 0.71
C GLY A 53 -2.99 2.72 0.96
N GLY A 54 -2.58 3.26 2.11
CA GLY A 54 -2.81 4.65 2.50
C GLY A 54 -2.10 5.67 1.59
N TYR A 55 -0.81 5.46 1.32
CA TYR A 55 -0.03 6.32 0.42
C TYR A 55 -0.54 6.24 -1.02
N ALA A 56 -0.86 5.05 -1.52
CA ALA A 56 -1.47 4.90 -2.84
C ALA A 56 -2.83 5.61 -2.93
N SER A 57 -3.61 5.60 -1.84
CA SER A 57 -4.90 6.31 -1.76
C SER A 57 -4.71 7.83 -1.77
N ARG A 58 -3.75 8.35 -0.98
CA ARG A 58 -3.36 9.77 -1.01
C ARG A 58 -2.86 10.20 -2.38
N ALA A 59 -2.00 9.40 -3.02
CA ALA A 59 -1.54 9.66 -4.37
C ALA A 59 -2.71 9.77 -5.34
N ALA A 60 -3.71 8.88 -5.24
CA ALA A 60 -4.89 8.95 -6.09
C ALA A 60 -5.73 10.21 -5.86
N MET A 61 -5.89 10.64 -4.60
CA MET A 61 -6.60 11.89 -4.27
C MET A 61 -5.87 13.13 -4.81
N LEU A 62 -4.55 13.09 -4.85
CA LEU A 62 -3.71 14.15 -5.40
C LEU A 62 -3.50 14.04 -6.93
N GLY A 63 -4.17 13.09 -7.60
CA GLY A 63 -3.99 12.85 -9.04
C GLY A 63 -2.61 12.30 -9.43
N LEU A 64 -1.80 11.88 -8.46
CA LEU A 64 -0.48 11.31 -8.69
C LEU A 64 -0.58 9.88 -9.21
N LYS A 65 0.31 9.56 -10.15
CA LYS A 65 0.41 8.27 -10.83
C LYS A 65 1.76 7.61 -10.54
N PRO A 66 1.98 7.08 -9.32
CA PRO A 66 3.28 6.57 -8.87
C PRO A 66 3.84 5.44 -9.73
N PHE A 67 2.99 4.69 -10.42
CA PHE A 67 3.37 3.62 -11.36
C PHE A 67 3.12 4.00 -12.82
N GLY A 68 2.87 5.28 -13.11
CA GLY A 68 2.63 5.80 -14.46
C GLY A 68 3.92 6.14 -15.21
N SER A 69 3.88 6.06 -16.54
CA SER A 69 5.02 6.38 -17.41
C SER A 69 5.14 7.87 -17.77
N SER A 70 4.46 8.77 -17.06
CA SER A 70 4.49 10.22 -17.34
C SER A 70 5.92 10.79 -17.37
N TYR A 71 6.80 10.26 -16.51
CA TYR A 71 8.21 10.65 -16.48
C TYR A 71 8.97 10.30 -17.78
N GLN A 72 8.63 9.19 -18.44
CA GLN A 72 9.26 8.82 -19.71
C GLN A 72 8.88 9.78 -20.84
N LYS A 73 7.66 10.34 -20.82
CA LYS A 73 7.26 11.39 -21.78
C LYS A 73 7.99 12.71 -21.54
N ALA A 74 8.14 13.12 -20.28
CA ALA A 74 8.90 14.31 -19.93
C ALA A 74 10.38 14.16 -20.31
N ARG A 75 10.99 12.99 -20.13
CA ARG A 75 12.38 12.74 -20.54
C ARG A 75 12.58 12.87 -22.05
N LYS A 76 11.66 12.35 -22.86
CA LYS A 76 11.75 12.40 -24.33
C LYS A 76 11.59 13.81 -24.93
N SER A 77 11.10 14.80 -24.19
CA SER A 77 11.01 16.18 -24.69
C SER A 77 12.31 16.96 -24.53
N TYR A 78 13.33 16.38 -23.87
CA TYR A 78 14.65 16.98 -23.72
C TYR A 78 15.66 16.47 -24.78
N ASP A 79 15.30 15.41 -25.51
CA ASP A 79 16.05 14.90 -26.67
C ASP A 79 15.57 15.64 -27.93
#